data_AF-A0A5E5BSX0-F1
#
_entry.id   AF-A0A5E5BSX0-F1
#
_cell.length_a   1.000
_cell.length_b   1.000
_cell.length_c   1.000
_cell.angle_alpha   90.00
_cell.angle_beta   90.00
_cell.angle_gamma   90.00
#
_symmetry.space_group_name_H-M   'P 1'
#
loop_
_entity.id
_entity.type
_entity.pdbx_description
1 polymer ?
#
loop_
_entity_poly.entity_id
_entity_poly.type
_entity_poly.pdbx_seq_one_letter_code
_entity_poly.pdbx_strand_id
1 'polypeptide(L)'
;MALLRAKREAANPYAGCRPVTDVAREFHMRRFDLFEWLERAGWLYRAPDGWRPTDEALSGGWVVLRGRGSVRWVQLAPEGVNEIARRIGITGRAAP
;
A
#
# COMPACT_ATOMS: atom_id res chain seq x y z
N MET A 1 12.76 29.38 -8.77
CA MET A 1 12.42 28.57 -7.57
C MET A 1 11.35 27.49 -7.81
N ALA A 2 10.38 27.65 -8.72
CA ALA A 2 9.36 26.62 -9.00
C ALA A 2 9.88 25.34 -9.69
N LEU A 3 10.87 25.47 -10.58
CA LEU A 3 11.40 24.34 -11.38
C LEU A 3 12.12 23.27 -10.55
N LEU A 4 12.78 23.66 -9.45
CA LEU A 4 13.50 22.73 -8.56
C LEU A 4 12.52 21.91 -7.70
N ARG A 5 11.36 22.48 -7.37
CA ARG A 5 10.30 21.82 -6.59
C ARG A 5 9.63 20.74 -7.42
N ALA A 6 9.26 21.05 -8.66
CA ALA A 6 8.69 20.08 -9.60
C ALA A 6 9.64 18.91 -9.91
N LYS A 7 10.95 19.18 -10.10
CA LYS A 7 11.96 18.13 -10.28
C LYS A 7 12.14 17.23 -9.04
N ARG A 8 12.05 17.79 -7.83
CA ARG A 8 12.09 17.02 -6.57
C ARG A 8 10.83 16.18 -6.35
N GLU A 9 9.68 16.68 -6.80
CA GLU A 9 8.40 15.99 -6.69
C GLU A 9 8.30 14.82 -7.69
N ALA A 10 8.81 15.00 -8.91
CA ALA A 10 8.97 13.93 -9.90
C ALA A 10 9.99 12.86 -9.50
N ALA A 11 10.98 13.22 -8.67
CA ALA A 11 11.98 12.29 -8.14
C ALA A 11 11.58 11.68 -6.78
N ASN A 12 10.37 11.94 -6.27
CA ASN A 12 9.91 11.36 -5.02
C ASN A 12 9.40 9.93 -5.27
N PRO A 13 10.12 8.88 -4.83
CA PRO A 13 9.68 7.49 -5.03
C PRO A 13 8.39 7.17 -4.27
N TYR A 14 7.91 8.08 -3.42
CA TYR A 14 6.69 7.96 -2.65
C TYR A 14 5.53 8.82 -3.18
N ALA A 15 5.68 9.42 -4.37
CA ALA A 15 4.59 10.17 -5.01
C ALA A 15 3.37 9.25 -5.21
N GLY A 16 2.19 9.70 -4.79
CA GLY A 16 0.96 8.91 -4.89
C GLY A 16 0.84 7.75 -3.90
N CYS A 17 1.85 7.50 -3.05
CA CYS A 17 1.73 6.50 -1.99
C CYS A 17 0.71 6.93 -0.94
N ARG A 18 -0.18 6.02 -0.56
CA ARG A 18 -1.29 6.29 0.36
C ARG A 18 -1.23 5.39 1.59
N PRO A 19 -1.54 5.90 2.79
CA PRO A 19 -1.75 5.06 3.96
C PRO A 19 -2.80 3.96 3.67
N VAL A 20 -2.58 2.76 4.21
CA VAL A 20 -3.54 1.65 4.11
C VAL A 20 -4.94 2.08 4.58
N THR A 21 -5.01 2.96 5.58
CA THR A 21 -6.28 3.50 6.10
C THR A 21 -7.07 4.31 5.08
N ASP A 22 -6.39 5.04 4.21
CA ASP A 22 -7.05 5.90 3.21
C ASP A 22 -7.56 5.05 2.06
N VAL A 23 -6.80 4.03 1.66
CA VAL A 23 -7.22 3.05 0.65
C VAL A 23 -8.38 2.19 1.17
N ALA A 24 -8.38 1.80 2.46
CA ALA A 24 -9.52 1.11 3.06
C ALA A 24 -10.81 1.95 2.96
N ARG A 25 -10.70 3.26 3.23
CA ARG A 25 -11.83 4.19 3.09
C ARG A 25 -12.31 4.31 1.64
N GLU A 26 -11.39 4.41 0.68
CA GLU A 26 -11.70 4.45 -0.75
C GLU A 26 -12.43 3.18 -1.22
N PHE A 27 -12.01 2.01 -0.72
CA PHE A 27 -12.65 0.73 -1.06
C PHE A 27 -13.89 0.42 -0.20
N HIS A 28 -14.35 1.35 0.63
CA HIS A 28 -15.46 1.15 1.56
C HIS A 28 -15.29 -0.08 2.48
N MET A 29 -14.03 -0.41 2.81
CA MET A 29 -13.68 -1.50 3.71
C MET A 29 -13.40 -0.97 5.12
N ARG A 30 -13.60 -1.81 6.14
CA ARG A 30 -13.04 -1.49 7.46
C ARG A 30 -11.52 -1.55 7.36
N ARG A 31 -10.84 -0.66 8.09
CA ARG A 31 -9.38 -0.64 8.16
C ARG A 31 -8.78 -2.02 8.44
N PHE A 32 -9.31 -2.71 9.45
CA PHE A 32 -8.80 -4.03 9.85
C PHE A 32 -8.96 -5.07 8.75
N ASP A 33 -10.08 -5.06 8.02
CA ASP A 33 -10.34 -6.01 6.94
C ASP A 33 -9.30 -5.86 5.81
N LEU A 34 -8.89 -4.64 5.47
CA LEU A 34 -7.85 -4.44 4.46
C LEU A 34 -6.48 -4.92 4.95
N PHE A 35 -6.14 -4.72 6.24
CA PHE A 35 -4.88 -5.26 6.78
C PHE A 35 -4.86 -6.80 6.79
N GLU A 36 -5.96 -7.43 7.19
CA GLU A 36 -6.09 -8.90 7.13
C GLU A 36 -6.05 -9.43 5.70
N TRP A 37 -6.68 -8.72 4.75
CA TRP A 37 -6.59 -9.07 3.34
C TRP A 37 -5.15 -9.00 2.84
N LEU A 38 -4.42 -7.93 3.19
CA LEU A 38 -3.02 -7.74 2.81
C LEU A 38 -2.11 -8.81 3.42
N GLU A 39 -2.40 -9.24 4.64
CA GLU A 39 -1.72 -10.36 5.29
C GLU A 39 -1.96 -11.68 4.53
N ARG A 40 -3.22 -12.00 4.24
CA ARG A 40 -3.59 -13.20 3.48
C ARG A 40 -3.06 -13.20 2.05
N ALA A 41 -2.93 -12.01 1.45
CA ALA A 41 -2.35 -11.83 0.12
C ALA A 41 -0.81 -11.98 0.12
N GLY A 42 -0.17 -12.14 1.28
CA GLY A 42 1.28 -12.24 1.42
C GLY A 42 2.01 -10.92 1.22
N TRP A 43 1.32 -9.78 1.41
CA TRP A 43 1.92 -8.46 1.21
C TRP A 43 2.48 -7.89 2.50
N LEU A 44 1.80 -8.18 3.61
CA LEU A 44 2.18 -7.76 4.95
C LEU A 44 2.25 -8.96 5.89
N TYR A 45 2.97 -8.79 6.99
CA TYR A 45 2.92 -9.68 8.15
C TYR A 45 2.93 -8.87 9.45
N ARG A 46 2.43 -9.46 10.53
CA ARG A 46 2.52 -8.87 11.86
C ARG A 46 3.89 -9.11 12.49
N ALA A 47 4.56 -8.03 12.86
CA ALA A 47 5.78 -8.02 13.68
C ALA A 47 5.47 -7.45 15.08
N PRO A 48 6.38 -7.60 16.07
CA PRO A 48 6.18 -7.06 17.41
C PRO A 48 5.93 -5.55 17.46
N ASP A 49 6.45 -4.80 16.49
CA ASP A 49 6.33 -3.35 16.39
C ASP A 49 5.27 -2.87 15.37
N GLY A 50 4.45 -3.79 14.85
CA GLY A 50 3.34 -3.48 13.96
C GLY A 50 3.41 -4.23 12.62
N TRP A 51 2.77 -3.66 11.61
CA TRP A 51 2.72 -4.26 10.28
C TRP A 51 4.01 -4.01 9.50
N ARG A 52 4.55 -5.07 8.90
CA ARG A 52 5.72 -5.02 8.04
C ARG A 52 5.38 -5.57 6.66
N PRO A 53 5.95 -5.01 5.59
CA PRO A 53 5.81 -5.58 4.26
C PRO A 53 6.72 -6.80 4.09
N THR A 54 6.30 -7.72 3.23
CA THR A 54 7.14 -8.80 2.73
C THR A 54 8.16 -8.27 1.71
N ASP A 55 9.25 -8.99 1.53
CA ASP A 55 10.28 -8.64 0.55
C ASP A 55 9.71 -8.67 -0.88
N GLU A 56 8.78 -9.59 -1.16
CA GLU A 56 8.06 -9.69 -2.42
C GLU A 56 7.23 -8.44 -2.70
N ALA A 57 6.49 -7.94 -1.70
CA ALA A 57 5.65 -6.76 -1.89
C ALA A 57 6.48 -5.46 -1.99
N LEU A 58 7.61 -5.39 -1.29
CA LEU A 58 8.57 -4.29 -1.42
C LEU A 58 9.23 -4.29 -2.80
N SER A 59 9.76 -5.43 -3.24
CA SER A 59 10.47 -5.56 -4.52
C SER A 59 9.54 -5.39 -5.73
N GLY A 60 8.28 -5.82 -5.60
CA GLY A 60 7.23 -5.59 -6.59
C GLY A 60 6.69 -4.15 -6.61
N GLY A 61 7.14 -3.29 -5.69
CA GLY A 61 6.73 -1.88 -5.63
C GLY A 61 5.27 -1.68 -5.25
N TRP A 62 4.61 -2.65 -4.62
CA TRP A 62 3.20 -2.53 -4.23
C TRP A 62 3.01 -1.82 -2.89
N VAL A 63 4.01 -1.96 -2.02
CA VAL A 63 4.01 -1.37 -0.68
C VAL A 63 5.33 -0.67 -0.44
N VAL A 64 5.30 0.37 0.38
CA VAL A 64 6.49 1.10 0.80
C VAL A 64 6.45 1.33 2.31
N LEU A 65 7.63 1.42 2.93
CA LEU A 65 7.78 1.88 4.30
C LEU A 65 8.16 3.36 4.31
N ARG A 66 7.28 4.21 4.84
CA ARG A 66 7.51 5.65 4.93
C ARG A 66 7.55 6.12 6.39
N GLY A 67 8.55 6.92 6.72
CA GLY A 67 8.68 7.55 8.03
C GLY A 67 10.14 7.73 8.44
N ARG A 68 10.36 8.36 9.60
CA ARG A 68 11.72 8.59 10.13
C ARG A 68 12.26 7.26 10.66
N GLY A 69 13.58 7.05 10.67
CA GLY A 69 14.21 5.74 10.87
C GLY A 69 13.60 4.80 11.93
N SER A 70 13.17 5.34 13.06
CA SER A 70 12.55 4.59 14.18
C SER A 70 11.03 4.38 14.08
N VAL A 71 10.32 5.07 13.20
CA VAL A 71 8.86 4.99 13.02
C VAL A 71 8.57 4.88 11.52
N ARG A 72 8.42 3.66 11.02
CA ARG A 72 8.09 3.37 9.62
C ARG A 72 6.66 2.85 9.52
N TRP A 73 5.85 3.53 8.72
CA TRP A 73 4.47 3.12 8.45
C TRP A 73 4.36 2.51 7.06
N VAL A 74 3.57 1.45 6.94
CA VAL A 74 3.21 0.84 5.66
C VAL A 74 2.32 1.80 4.88
N GLN A 75 2.67 2.05 3.62
CA GLN A 75 1.85 2.73 2.64
C GLN A 75 1.75 1.86 1.38
N LEU A 76 0.66 2.04 0.63
CA LEU A 76 0.42 1.40 -0.65
C LEU A 76 0.86 2.33 -1.76
N ALA A 77 1.69 1.82 -2.67
CA ALA A 77 2.01 2.53 -3.90
C ALA A 77 0.80 2.53 -4.86
N PRO A 78 0.72 3.45 -5.83
CA PRO A 78 -0.35 3.46 -6.82
C PRO A 78 -0.58 2.09 -7.48
N GLU A 79 0.50 1.40 -7.85
CA GLU A 79 0.49 0.07 -8.46
C GLU A 79 -0.11 -0.98 -7.51
N GLY A 80 0.25 -0.92 -6.23
CA GLY A 80 -0.34 -1.77 -5.20
C GLY A 80 -1.83 -1.53 -5.03
N VAL A 81 -2.28 -0.26 -5.05
CA VAL A 81 -3.71 0.05 -4.95
C VAL A 81 -4.49 -0.48 -6.17
N ASN A 82 -3.95 -0.31 -7.38
CA ASN A 82 -4.55 -0.84 -8.59
C ASN A 82 -4.66 -2.37 -8.55
N GLU A 83 -3.63 -3.05 -8.05
CA GLU A 83 -3.65 -4.51 -7.91
C GLU A 83 -4.65 -4.99 -6.85
N ILE A 84 -4.81 -4.27 -5.74
CA ILE A 84 -5.88 -4.55 -4.76
C ILE A 84 -7.24 -4.37 -5.41
N ALA A 85 -7.49 -3.25 -6.10
CA ALA A 85 -8.76 -2.99 -6.79
C ALA A 85 -9.08 -4.10 -7.80
N ARG A 86 -8.08 -4.54 -8.57
CA ARG A 86 -8.21 -5.66 -9.51
C ARG A 86 -8.60 -6.96 -8.81
N ARG A 87 -7.92 -7.31 -7.71
CA ARG A 87 -8.19 -8.57 -6.98
C ARG A 87 -9.51 -8.56 -6.22
N ILE A 88 -9.91 -7.43 -5.64
CA ILE A 88 -11.21 -7.28 -5.00
C ILE A 88 -12.33 -7.37 -6.05
N GLY A 89 -12.12 -6.83 -7.25
CA GLY A 89 -13.00 -6.99 -8.41
C GLY A 89 -13.08 -8.42 -8.97
N ILE A 90 -12.11 -9.30 -8.66
CA ILE A 90 -12.13 -10.72 -9.04
C ILE A 90 -13.08 -11.54 -8.15
N THR A 91 -13.45 -11.05 -6.97
CA THR A 91 -14.54 -11.63 -6.16
C THR A 91 -15.95 -11.29 -6.68
N GLY A 92 -16.07 -10.51 -7.76
CA GLY A 92 -17.34 -10.06 -8.32
C GLY A 92 -18.01 -11.01 -9.34
N ARG A 93 -17.36 -12.11 -9.76
CA ARG A 93 -18.00 -13.17 -10.55
C ARG A 93 -17.19 -14.47 -10.56
N ALA A 94 -17.59 -15.41 -9.72
CA ALA A 94 -17.34 -16.84 -9.94
C ALA A 94 -18.48 -17.66 -9.30
N ALA A 95 -19.58 -17.79 -10.04
CA ALA A 95 -20.44 -18.96 -9.99
C ALA A 95 -20.97 -19.18 -11.42
N PRO A 96 -20.92 -20.39 -11.99
CA PRO A 96 -21.74 -20.74 -13.14
C PRO A 96 -23.24 -20.62 -12.80
#